data_AF-A0A3P6TIU5-F1
#
_entry.id   AF-A0A3P6TIU5-F1
#
_cell.length_a   1.000
_cell.length_b   1.000
_cell.length_c   1.000
_cell.angle_alpha   90.00
_cell.angle_beta   90.00
_cell.angle_gamma   90.00
#
_symmetry.space_group_name_H-M   'P 1'
#
loop_
_entity.id
_entity.type
_entity.pdbx_description
1 polymer ?
#
loop_
_entity_poly.entity_id
_entity_poly.type
_entity_poly.pdbx_seq_one_letter_code
_entity_poly.pdbx_strand_id
1 'polypeptide(L)'
;MGTFTKSFGASGGFIAGTKKVIDHLRVNSPTSFYTSPMSPPVAQQIITSMSIIMGKDGTDDGIRRIKQLARNAHYFRIRLKQMGFIVHGSDDSPIVPMMLYHPEYGLVSITK
;
A
#
# COMPACT_ATOMS: atom_id res chain seq x y z
N MET A 1 8.46 8.67 -4.35
CA MET A 1 9.08 7.67 -3.46
C MET A 1 8.08 6.57 -3.14
N GLY A 2 8.53 5.39 -2.73
CA GLY A 2 7.66 4.29 -2.34
C GLY A 2 8.35 3.29 -1.41
N THR A 3 7.60 2.28 -0.97
CA THR A 3 8.08 1.21 -0.08
C THR A 3 7.86 -0.16 -0.70
N PHE A 4 8.75 -1.10 -0.39
CA PHE A 4 8.60 -2.51 -0.73
C PHE A 4 7.94 -3.33 0.40
N THR A 5 7.63 -2.73 1.55
CA THR A 5 7.10 -3.44 2.74
C THR A 5 5.60 -3.74 2.72
N LYS A 6 4.87 -3.26 1.71
CA LYS A 6 3.40 -3.41 1.64
C LYS A 6 3.02 -4.36 0.50
N SER A 7 2.58 -3.82 -0.62
CA SER A 7 2.09 -4.60 -1.77
C SER A 7 3.14 -5.54 -2.36
N PHE A 8 4.43 -5.27 -2.16
CA PHE A 8 5.53 -6.12 -2.62
C PHE A 8 5.92 -7.20 -1.60
N GLY A 9 5.40 -7.16 -0.37
CA GLY A 9 5.65 -8.18 0.66
C GLY A 9 7.11 -8.35 1.07
N ALA A 10 7.97 -7.37 0.82
CA ALA A 10 9.42 -7.46 0.96
C ALA A 10 9.95 -6.40 1.96
N SER A 11 11.19 -5.93 1.79
CA SER A 11 11.80 -4.92 2.65
C SER A 11 12.47 -3.80 1.85
N GLY A 12 12.62 -2.63 2.46
CA GLY A 12 13.26 -1.45 1.88
C GLY A 12 12.29 -0.47 1.22
N GLY A 13 12.85 0.56 0.59
CA GLY A 13 12.11 1.60 -0.11
C GLY A 13 12.87 2.09 -1.34
N PHE A 14 12.20 2.94 -2.12
CA PHE A 14 12.76 3.44 -3.37
C PHE A 14 12.39 4.91 -3.63
N ILE A 15 13.27 5.58 -4.37
CA ILE A 15 13.00 6.86 -5.01
C ILE A 15 13.15 6.63 -6.50
N ALA A 16 12.13 7.03 -7.26
CA ALA A 16 12.16 7.04 -8.72
C ALA A 16 12.09 8.50 -9.18
N GLY A 17 12.85 8.82 -10.21
CA GLY A 17 12.99 10.17 -10.76
C GLY A 17 13.86 10.16 -12.01
N THR A 18 14.17 11.35 -12.53
CA THR A 18 15.08 11.46 -13.67
C THR A 18 16.48 10.97 -13.29
N LYS A 19 17.26 10.52 -14.29
CA LYS A 19 18.64 10.07 -14.07
C LYS A 19 19.46 11.13 -13.32
N LYS A 20 19.34 12.41 -13.72
CA LYS A 20 20.02 13.54 -13.05
C LYS A 20 19.70 13.62 -11.55
N VAL A 21 18.43 13.45 -11.18
CA VAL A 21 17.99 13.47 -9.76
C VAL A 21 18.54 12.25 -9.02
N ILE A 22 18.43 11.05 -9.59
CA ILE A 22 18.89 9.83 -8.94
C ILE A 22 20.41 9.81 -8.77
N ASP A 23 21.18 10.24 -9.78
CA ASP A 23 22.63 10.34 -9.70
C ASP A 23 23.06 11.34 -8.63
N HIS A 24 22.41 12.51 -8.58
CA HIS A 24 22.66 13.50 -7.54
C HIS A 24 22.41 12.91 -6.13
N LEU A 25 21.28 12.23 -5.92
CA LEU A 25 20.95 11.60 -4.65
C LEU A 25 21.97 10.50 -4.27
N ARG A 26 22.44 9.70 -5.23
CA ARG A 26 23.43 8.63 -4.97
C ARG A 26 24.78 9.18 -4.51
N VAL A 27 25.19 10.35 -5.00
CA VAL A 27 26.48 10.96 -4.65
C VAL A 27 26.39 11.84 -3.41
N ASN A 28 25.21 12.40 -3.11
CA ASN A 28 25.05 13.39 -2.02
C ASN A 28 24.33 12.83 -0.79
N SER A 29 23.72 11.65 -0.86
CA SER A 29 23.03 11.05 0.28
C SER A 29 23.98 10.19 1.12
N PRO A 30 24.12 10.45 2.44
CA PRO A 30 24.89 9.59 3.34
C PRO A 30 24.42 8.13 3.32
N THR A 31 23.11 7.91 3.09
CA THR A 31 22.53 6.56 2.98
C THR A 31 23.19 5.74 1.87
N SER A 32 23.62 6.38 0.78
CA SER A 32 24.26 5.68 -0.34
C SER A 32 25.68 5.17 -0.04
N PHE A 33 26.34 5.71 0.98
CA PHE A 33 27.70 5.32 1.38
C PHE A 33 27.76 4.48 2.65
N TYR A 34 26.91 4.79 3.64
CA TYR A 34 27.01 4.24 4.99
C TYR A 34 26.00 3.12 5.29
N THR A 35 25.23 2.66 4.29
CA THR A 35 24.26 1.58 4.49
C THR A 35 24.58 0.37 3.61
N SER A 36 24.32 -0.82 4.15
CA SER A 36 24.46 -2.06 3.41
C SER A 36 23.40 -2.14 2.30
N PRO A 37 23.75 -2.71 1.13
CA PRO A 37 22.79 -2.93 0.07
C PRO A 37 21.71 -3.93 0.50
N MET A 38 20.58 -3.88 -0.20
CA MET A 38 19.52 -4.87 -0.06
C MET A 38 20.05 -6.29 -0.35
N SER A 39 19.59 -7.28 0.42
CA SER A 39 19.99 -8.66 0.19
C SER A 39 19.47 -9.18 -1.16
N PRO A 40 20.26 -9.98 -1.90
CA PRO A 40 19.83 -10.55 -3.18
C PRO A 40 18.47 -11.26 -3.18
N PRO A 41 18.10 -12.10 -2.19
CA PRO A 41 16.79 -12.75 -2.19
C PRO A 41 15.63 -11.76 -2.02
N VAL A 42 15.81 -10.68 -1.24
CA VAL A 42 14.79 -9.63 -1.08
C VAL A 42 14.62 -8.85 -2.40
N ALA A 43 15.72 -8.54 -3.08
CA ALA A 43 15.67 -7.90 -4.39
C ALA A 43 14.94 -8.77 -5.42
N GLN A 44 15.22 -10.08 -5.45
CA GLN A 44 14.53 -11.02 -6.34
C GLN A 44 13.03 -11.09 -6.03
N GLN A 45 12.64 -11.12 -4.76
CA GLN A 45 11.24 -11.11 -4.36
C GLN A 45 10.53 -9.85 -4.89
N ILE A 46 11.14 -8.67 -4.75
CA ILE A 46 10.58 -7.41 -5.25
C ILE A 46 10.42 -7.44 -6.77
N ILE A 47 11.43 -7.92 -7.49
CA ILE A 47 11.39 -8.05 -8.96
C ILE A 47 10.26 -8.98 -9.39
N THR A 48 10.14 -10.15 -8.75
CA THR A 48 9.07 -11.11 -9.04
C THR A 48 7.68 -10.54 -8.73
N SER A 49 7.49 -9.94 -7.55
CA SER A 49 6.21 -9.30 -7.19
C SER A 49 5.84 -8.18 -8.15
N MET A 50 6.81 -7.34 -8.55
CA MET A 50 6.58 -6.29 -9.55
C MET A 50 6.22 -6.87 -10.92
N SER A 51 6.88 -7.95 -11.34
CA SER A 51 6.58 -8.66 -12.59
C SER A 51 5.13 -9.15 -12.61
N ILE A 52 4.67 -9.81 -11.55
CA ILE A 52 3.29 -10.30 -11.42
C ILE A 52 2.29 -9.14 -11.41
N ILE A 53 2.56 -8.08 -10.64
CA ILE A 53 1.70 -6.87 -10.60
C ILE A 53 1.54 -6.25 -11.99
N MET A 54 2.61 -6.25 -12.79
CA MET A 54 2.62 -5.69 -14.15
C MET A 54 2.12 -6.67 -15.23
N GLY A 55 1.79 -7.92 -14.89
CA GLY A 55 1.44 -8.98 -15.85
C GLY A 55 2.60 -9.41 -16.75
N LYS A 56 3.85 -9.14 -16.35
CA LYS A 56 5.05 -9.51 -17.10
C LYS A 56 5.48 -10.96 -16.91
N ASP A 57 4.87 -11.65 -15.95
CA ASP A 57 4.97 -13.10 -15.74
C ASP A 57 4.11 -13.91 -16.74
N GLY A 58 3.37 -13.24 -17.64
CA GLY A 58 2.50 -13.88 -18.62
C GLY A 58 1.14 -14.30 -18.05
N THR A 59 0.80 -13.87 -16.84
CA THR A 59 -0.49 -14.16 -16.21
C THR A 59 -1.30 -12.89 -15.94
N ASP A 60 -2.60 -13.06 -15.69
CA ASP A 60 -3.49 -11.98 -15.26
C ASP A 60 -3.59 -11.87 -13.72
N ASP A 61 -2.71 -12.54 -12.97
CA ASP A 61 -2.84 -12.63 -11.50
C ASP A 61 -2.79 -11.25 -10.84
N GLY A 62 -1.85 -10.39 -11.26
CA GLY A 62 -1.72 -9.02 -10.75
C GLY A 62 -2.99 -8.19 -10.95
N ILE A 63 -3.49 -8.09 -12.19
CA ILE A 63 -4.68 -7.30 -12.51
C ILE A 63 -5.93 -7.86 -11.83
N ARG A 64 -6.05 -9.20 -11.75
CA ARG A 64 -7.16 -9.87 -11.05
C ARG A 64 -7.19 -9.51 -9.57
N ARG A 65 -6.04 -9.55 -8.88
CA ARG A 65 -5.93 -9.18 -7.46
C ARG A 65 -6.23 -7.70 -7.23
N ILE A 66 -5.75 -6.80 -8.07
CA ILE A 66 -6.04 -5.34 -7.97
C ILE A 66 -7.55 -5.10 -8.10
N LYS A 67 -8.20 -5.68 -9.11
CA LYS A 67 -9.65 -5.56 -9.30
C LYS A 67 -10.43 -6.15 -8.12
N GLN A 68 -9.98 -7.30 -7.59
CA GLN A 68 -10.62 -7.92 -6.45
C GLN A 68 -10.47 -7.09 -5.16
N LEU A 69 -9.29 -6.52 -4.91
CA LEU A 69 -9.05 -5.61 -3.78
C LEU A 69 -9.99 -4.40 -3.83
N ALA A 70 -10.12 -3.76 -5.00
CA ALA A 70 -11.02 -2.62 -5.18
C ALA A 70 -12.49 -3.00 -4.92
N ARG A 71 -12.96 -4.12 -5.48
CA ARG A 71 -14.32 -4.61 -5.23
C ARG A 71 -14.57 -4.93 -3.75
N ASN A 72 -13.62 -5.59 -3.10
CA ASN A 72 -13.74 -5.96 -1.69
C ASN A 72 -13.78 -4.72 -0.79
N ALA A 73 -12.90 -3.74 -1.02
CA ALA A 73 -12.86 -2.50 -0.25
C ALA A 73 -14.17 -1.70 -0.41
N HIS A 74 -14.65 -1.55 -1.64
CA HIS A 74 -15.90 -0.85 -1.94
C HIS A 74 -17.12 -1.56 -1.31
N TYR A 75 -17.21 -2.89 -1.48
CA TYR A 75 -18.27 -3.67 -0.87
C TYR A 75 -18.28 -3.50 0.65
N PHE A 76 -17.13 -3.72 1.30
CA PHE A 76 -17.02 -3.64 2.75
C PHE A 76 -17.42 -2.26 3.27
N ARG A 77 -16.90 -1.19 2.64
CA ARG A 77 -17.24 0.19 2.95
C ARG A 77 -18.75 0.48 2.84
N ILE A 78 -19.39 0.06 1.75
CA ILE A 78 -20.84 0.24 1.57
C ILE A 78 -21.62 -0.46 2.67
N ARG A 79 -21.28 -1.73 2.96
CA ARG A 79 -22.00 -2.49 3.98
C ARG A 79 -21.87 -1.86 5.36
N LEU A 80 -20.69 -1.34 5.71
CA LEU A 80 -20.49 -0.62 6.97
C LEU A 80 -21.32 0.67 7.05
N LYS A 81 -21.32 1.48 5.98
CA LYS A 81 -22.15 2.70 5.92
C LYS A 81 -23.65 2.37 6.05
N GLN A 82 -24.11 1.30 5.39
CA GLN A 82 -25.50 0.82 5.48
C GLN A 82 -25.87 0.32 6.89
N MET A 83 -24.91 -0.22 7.63
CA MET A 83 -25.08 -0.62 9.03
C MET A 83 -25.03 0.57 10.00
N GLY A 84 -24.90 1.80 9.51
CA GLY A 84 -24.89 3.02 10.33
C GLY A 84 -23.52 3.43 10.85
N PHE A 85 -22.44 2.70 10.53
CA PHE A 85 -21.09 3.08 10.93
C PHE A 85 -20.59 4.33 10.20
N ILE A 86 -19.84 5.16 10.92
CA ILE A 86 -19.12 6.30 10.35
C ILE A 86 -17.81 5.79 9.73
N VAL A 87 -17.70 5.89 8.41
CA VAL A 87 -16.55 5.44 7.63
C VAL A 87 -15.97 6.61 6.82
N HIS A 88 -14.68 6.89 7.00
CA HIS A 88 -13.99 8.03 6.38
C HIS A 88 -13.08 7.63 5.21
N GLY A 89 -12.47 8.64 4.56
CA GLY A 89 -11.53 8.45 3.44
C GLY A 89 -12.21 8.25 2.08
N SER A 90 -11.38 8.19 1.03
CA SER A 90 -11.84 8.02 -0.36
C SER A 90 -12.52 6.67 -0.56
N ASP A 91 -13.60 6.65 -1.34
CA ASP A 91 -14.34 5.43 -1.68
C ASP A 91 -13.51 4.46 -2.55
N ASP A 92 -12.55 4.97 -3.33
CA ASP A 92 -11.63 4.17 -4.15
C ASP A 92 -10.36 3.72 -3.41
N SER A 93 -10.22 4.09 -2.12
CA SER A 93 -9.08 3.65 -1.32
C SER A 93 -9.26 2.21 -0.85
N PRO A 94 -8.22 1.36 -0.92
CA PRO A 94 -8.26 0.03 -0.30
C PRO A 94 -8.27 0.08 1.24
N ILE A 95 -8.06 1.25 1.84
CA ILE A 95 -8.12 1.47 3.29
C ILE A 95 -9.56 1.88 3.65
N VAL A 96 -10.15 1.23 4.64
CA VAL A 96 -11.51 1.51 5.13
C VAL A 96 -11.47 1.89 6.63
N PRO A 97 -11.17 3.16 6.97
CA PRO A 97 -11.18 3.63 8.35
C PRO A 97 -12.61 3.73 8.89
N MET A 98 -12.89 2.95 9.93
CA MET A 98 -14.14 2.99 10.69
C MET A 98 -13.90 3.68 12.02
N MET A 99 -14.78 4.62 12.38
CA MET A 99 -14.74 5.25 13.69
C MET A 99 -15.43 4.36 14.72
N LEU A 100 -14.70 4.00 15.77
CA LEU A 100 -15.24 3.39 16.97
C LEU A 100 -15.27 4.46 18.06
N TYR A 101 -16.44 4.71 18.63
CA TYR A 101 -16.57 5.61 19.77
C TYR A 101 -16.51 4.76 21.04
N HIS A 102 -15.57 5.08 21.93
CA HIS A 102 -15.56 4.56 23.30
C HIS A 102 -16.07 5.68 24.22
N PRO A 103 -17.36 5.68 24.60
CA PRO A 103 -17.88 6.70 25.49
C PRO A 103 -17.43 6.36 26.91
N GLU A 104 -16.35 6.98 27.39
CA GLU A 104 -16.04 6.87 28.82
C GLU A 104 -17.07 7.61 29.68
N TYR A 105 -17.85 8.54 29.11
CA TYR A 105 -18.99 9.17 29.79
C TYR A 105 -20.07 9.59 28.77
N GLY A 106 -21.25 8.96 28.83
CA GLY A 106 -22.47 9.44 28.17
C GLY A 106 -22.69 8.93 26.74
N LEU A 107 -23.69 8.05 26.61
CA LEU A 107 -24.35 7.52 25.41
C LEU A 107 -24.14 8.34 24.11
N VAL A 108 -23.32 7.82 23.20
CA VAL A 108 -23.42 8.12 21.77
C VAL A 108 -23.59 6.79 21.03
N SER A 109 -24.78 6.58 20.49
CA SER A 109 -25.12 5.42 19.66
C SER A 109 -24.20 5.37 18.44
N ILE A 110 -23.56 4.21 18.23
CA ILE A 110 -22.66 3.92 17.09
C ILE A 110 -23.45 3.81 15.77
N THR A 111 -24.77 3.79 15.88
CA THR A 111 -25.75 3.78 14.79
C THR A 111 -26.59 5.03 14.90
N LYS A 112 -26.60 5.84 13.84
CA LYS A 112 -27.67 6.83 13.65
C LYS A 112 -29.01 6.15 13.51
#